data_AF-A0A3N0GHF0-F1
#
_entry.id   AF-A0A3N0GHF0-F1
#
_cell.length_a   1.000
_cell.length_b   1.000
_cell.length_c   1.000
_cell.angle_alpha   90.00
_cell.angle_beta   90.00
_cell.angle_gamma   90.00
#
_symmetry.space_group_name_H-M   'P 1'
#
loop_
_entity.id
_entity.type
_entity.pdbx_description
1 polymer ?
#
loop_
_entity_poly.entity_id
_entity_poly.type
_entity_poly.pdbx_seq_one_letter_code
_entity_poly.pdbx_strand_id
1 'polypeptide(L)'
;MDPAHFREVLGQYPTGVVVVTAASESGEPIGMTVGSFTSVSLEPPLVAFLPSKSSSSWSALRESGKRFCINVLRADQEELCRAVAIRKSGKFEGFGWHHSPAGNPVLDGAVVWIDCVTEQIHDAGDHDIVVGRVVDLEFGAPGQPLLFFRGGYGSFTPSSLAAGDSDLLTHLTLIDLARPFMESLASRLHSEVTAIALVGDELVLAAAAGRTDIAVAPTRVGQRLPFMAPIGSCFVAWGDEALRSAWMAPVAHAVGADQFAALRRVPDLVRERGYAIATGHDAGAHLESVATRINAGDPQVSATALRQAFIQALDGYNQPQEPDREVELRSLSAPVFAADHHVAYMLTLWGRTGYVTPAEVRDQAALLLDAAAAASRAITVPR
;
A
#
# COMPACT_ATOMS: atom_id res chain seq x y z
N MET A 1 14.03 -37.01 2.57
CA MET A 1 13.73 -35.57 2.61
C MET A 1 12.83 -35.34 3.82
N ASP A 2 13.16 -34.38 4.68
CA ASP A 2 12.28 -34.02 5.80
C ASP A 2 11.07 -33.23 5.29
N PRO A 3 9.82 -33.67 5.53
CA PRO A 3 8.63 -32.96 5.07
C PRO A 3 8.49 -31.54 5.62
N ALA A 4 8.97 -31.27 6.85
CA ALA A 4 8.89 -29.93 7.42
C ALA A 4 9.83 -28.97 6.67
N HIS A 5 11.09 -29.37 6.50
CA HIS A 5 12.06 -28.59 5.73
C HIS A 5 11.65 -28.39 4.26
N PHE A 6 11.06 -29.40 3.60
CA PHE A 6 10.55 -29.25 2.23
C PHE A 6 9.47 -28.16 2.13
N ARG A 7 8.51 -28.14 3.05
CA ARG A 7 7.46 -27.11 3.10
C ARG A 7 8.03 -25.73 3.43
N GLU A 8 9.02 -25.66 4.31
CA GLU A 8 9.68 -24.41 4.67
C GLU A 8 10.40 -23.79 3.46
N VAL A 9 11.17 -24.59 2.73
CA VAL A 9 11.89 -24.15 1.52
C VAL A 9 10.92 -23.75 0.42
N LEU A 10 9.90 -24.58 0.13
CA LEU A 10 8.91 -24.24 -0.90
C LEU A 10 8.02 -23.05 -0.50
N GLY A 11 7.84 -22.80 0.80
CA GLY A 11 7.13 -21.63 1.32
C GLY A 11 7.81 -20.29 0.98
N GLN A 12 9.03 -20.30 0.45
CA GLN A 12 9.72 -19.12 -0.09
C GLN A 12 9.24 -18.74 -1.50
N TYR A 13 8.48 -19.60 -2.18
CA TYR A 13 7.87 -19.29 -3.46
C TYR A 13 6.44 -18.79 -3.22
N PRO A 14 6.15 -17.48 -3.33
CA PRO A 14 4.82 -16.95 -3.08
C PRO A 14 3.85 -17.43 -4.16
N THR A 15 2.60 -17.64 -3.78
CA THR A 15 1.55 -18.02 -4.72
C THR A 15 0.34 -17.09 -4.60
N GLY A 16 -0.38 -16.93 -5.71
CA GLY A 16 -1.74 -16.40 -5.65
C GLY A 16 -2.67 -17.40 -4.97
N VAL A 17 -3.77 -16.90 -4.43
CA VAL A 17 -4.81 -17.73 -3.80
C VAL A 17 -6.05 -17.73 -4.68
N VAL A 18 -6.52 -18.93 -5.04
CA VAL A 18 -7.76 -19.09 -5.79
C VAL A 18 -8.71 -20.04 -5.07
N VAL A 19 -10.01 -19.88 -5.33
CA VAL A 19 -11.03 -20.86 -4.98
C VAL A 19 -11.55 -21.51 -6.25
N VAL A 20 -11.36 -22.82 -6.36
CA VAL A 20 -11.98 -23.65 -7.39
C VAL A 20 -13.40 -23.96 -6.94
N THR A 21 -14.37 -23.69 -7.80
CA THR A 21 -15.79 -23.93 -7.52
C THR A 21 -16.45 -24.75 -8.62
N ALA A 22 -17.53 -25.44 -8.28
CA ALA A 22 -18.47 -26.03 -9.23
C ALA A 22 -19.87 -26.03 -8.60
N ALA A 23 -20.90 -26.10 -9.43
CA ALA A 23 -22.27 -26.23 -8.96
C ALA A 23 -22.56 -27.69 -8.54
N SER A 24 -23.16 -27.89 -7.38
CA SER A 24 -23.74 -29.19 -7.01
C SER A 24 -24.96 -29.52 -7.85
N GLU A 25 -25.50 -30.73 -7.70
CA GLU A 25 -26.80 -31.09 -8.31
C GLU A 25 -27.95 -30.17 -7.86
N SER A 26 -27.86 -29.58 -6.67
CA SER A 26 -28.85 -28.61 -6.16
C SER A 26 -28.57 -27.17 -6.58
N GLY A 27 -27.50 -26.92 -7.35
CA GLY A 27 -27.05 -25.58 -7.75
C GLY A 27 -26.22 -24.84 -6.70
N GLU A 28 -25.98 -25.45 -5.53
CA GLU A 28 -25.20 -24.85 -4.45
C GLU A 28 -23.69 -24.93 -4.74
N PRO A 29 -22.89 -23.96 -4.26
CA PRO A 29 -21.46 -23.94 -4.52
C PRO A 29 -20.72 -25.02 -3.73
N ILE A 30 -19.96 -25.82 -4.47
CA ILE A 30 -18.92 -26.70 -3.93
C ILE A 30 -17.59 -26.05 -4.26
N GLY A 31 -16.62 -26.07 -3.34
CA GLY A 31 -15.30 -25.55 -3.69
C GLY A 31 -14.17 -25.83 -2.73
N MET A 32 -12.97 -25.46 -3.18
CA MET A 32 -11.73 -25.60 -2.43
C MET A 32 -10.77 -24.45 -2.71
N THR A 33 -10.10 -23.99 -1.67
CA THR A 33 -8.97 -23.08 -1.77
C THR A 33 -7.76 -23.86 -2.30
N VAL A 34 -7.05 -23.28 -3.26
CA VAL A 34 -5.79 -23.79 -3.80
C VAL A 34 -4.81 -22.66 -4.03
N GLY A 35 -3.55 -22.89 -3.64
CA GLY A 35 -2.42 -22.02 -3.95
C GLY A 35 -1.55 -22.53 -5.10
N SER A 36 -1.95 -23.62 -5.77
CA SER A 36 -1.17 -24.30 -6.82
C SER A 36 -1.62 -23.95 -8.24
N PHE A 37 -2.48 -22.95 -8.38
CA PHE A 37 -3.02 -22.54 -9.68
C PHE A 37 -1.95 -21.94 -10.59
N THR A 38 -1.99 -22.27 -11.88
CA THR A 38 -1.08 -21.72 -12.89
C THR A 38 -1.68 -21.74 -14.30
N SER A 39 -1.23 -20.83 -15.17
CA SER A 39 -1.48 -20.88 -16.61
C SER A 39 -0.58 -21.93 -17.27
N VAL A 40 -1.11 -22.69 -18.22
CA VAL A 40 -0.38 -23.79 -18.89
C VAL A 40 -0.13 -23.50 -20.37
N SER A 41 -1.14 -23.04 -21.10
CA SER A 41 -1.04 -22.86 -22.55
C SER A 41 -1.97 -21.73 -23.00
N LEU A 42 -1.59 -21.04 -24.09
CA LEU A 42 -2.43 -20.05 -24.76
C LEU A 42 -3.29 -20.69 -25.86
N GLU A 43 -2.76 -21.66 -26.61
CA GLU A 43 -3.46 -22.32 -27.71
C GLU A 43 -3.21 -23.85 -27.68
N PRO A 44 -4.20 -24.68 -27.28
CA PRO A 44 -5.48 -24.26 -26.71
C PRO A 44 -5.27 -23.55 -25.36
N PRO A 45 -6.22 -22.73 -24.89
CA PRO A 45 -6.11 -22.03 -23.62
C PRO A 45 -6.30 -23.02 -22.46
N LEU A 46 -5.23 -23.25 -21.70
CA LEU A 46 -5.20 -24.23 -20.61
C LEU A 46 -4.69 -23.59 -19.31
N VAL A 47 -5.28 -24.02 -18.20
CA VAL A 47 -4.83 -23.75 -16.83
C VAL A 47 -4.68 -25.05 -16.05
N ALA A 48 -4.00 -25.01 -14.91
CA ALA A 48 -3.91 -26.16 -14.01
C ALA A 48 -3.99 -25.79 -12.54
N PHE A 49 -4.42 -26.75 -11.72
CA PHE A 49 -4.31 -26.71 -10.26
C PHE A 49 -4.03 -28.13 -9.73
N LEU A 50 -3.47 -28.21 -8.52
CA LEU A 50 -3.00 -29.45 -7.93
C LEU A 50 -3.72 -29.73 -6.61
N PRO A 51 -4.86 -30.44 -6.60
CA PRO A 51 -5.56 -30.82 -5.39
C PRO A 51 -4.95 -32.09 -4.75
N SER A 52 -4.95 -32.15 -3.41
CA SER A 52 -4.58 -33.39 -2.71
C SER A 52 -5.61 -34.48 -2.97
N LYS A 53 -5.15 -35.72 -3.22
CA LYS A 53 -6.02 -36.90 -3.37
C LYS A 53 -6.85 -37.21 -2.12
N SER A 54 -6.41 -36.72 -0.95
CA SER A 54 -7.11 -36.87 0.33
C SER A 54 -8.22 -35.82 0.57
N SER A 55 -8.34 -34.82 -0.31
CA SER A 55 -9.30 -33.72 -0.15
C SER A 55 -10.72 -34.18 -0.45
N SER A 56 -11.61 -34.09 0.56
CA SER A 56 -13.04 -34.30 0.37
C SER A 56 -13.68 -33.27 -0.56
N SER A 57 -13.16 -32.03 -0.59
CA SER A 57 -13.65 -31.01 -1.53
C SER A 57 -13.29 -31.36 -2.96
N TRP A 58 -12.10 -31.94 -3.17
CA TRP A 58 -11.68 -32.40 -4.50
C TRP A 58 -12.55 -33.56 -4.98
N SER A 59 -12.84 -34.54 -4.12
CA SER A 59 -13.76 -35.62 -4.47
C SER A 59 -15.13 -35.07 -4.90
N ALA A 60 -15.69 -34.15 -4.12
CA ALA A 60 -16.98 -33.52 -4.43
C ALA A 60 -16.94 -32.71 -5.74
N LEU A 61 -15.88 -31.93 -5.99
CA LEU A 61 -15.71 -31.21 -7.25
C LEU A 61 -15.62 -32.16 -8.45
N ARG A 62 -14.82 -33.23 -8.33
CA ARG A 62 -14.66 -34.24 -9.39
C ARG A 62 -15.97 -35.00 -9.68
N GLU A 63 -16.77 -35.24 -8.64
CA GLU A 63 -18.08 -35.92 -8.74
C GLU A 63 -19.18 -34.99 -9.30
N SER A 64 -19.09 -33.68 -9.06
CA SER A 64 -20.06 -32.69 -9.57
C SER A 64 -20.06 -32.55 -11.09
N GLY A 65 -19.00 -32.99 -11.76
CA GLY A 65 -18.90 -33.02 -13.22
C GLY A 65 -17.53 -32.58 -13.72
N LYS A 66 -17.49 -32.18 -15.00
CA LYS A 66 -16.26 -31.70 -15.65
C LYS A 66 -16.11 -30.18 -15.64
N ARG A 67 -17.13 -29.43 -15.24
CA ARG A 67 -17.12 -27.96 -15.27
C ARG A 67 -16.72 -27.42 -13.90
N PHE A 68 -15.88 -26.40 -13.91
CA PHE A 68 -15.48 -25.69 -12.70
C PHE A 68 -15.09 -24.25 -13.05
N CYS A 69 -15.12 -23.37 -12.05
CA CYS A 69 -14.67 -22.00 -12.15
C CYS A 69 -13.51 -21.75 -11.17
N ILE A 70 -12.45 -21.12 -11.66
CA ILE A 70 -11.35 -20.60 -10.84
C ILE A 70 -11.68 -19.16 -10.46
N ASN A 71 -11.74 -18.87 -9.15
CA ASN A 71 -11.94 -17.52 -8.63
C ASN A 71 -10.64 -17.02 -8.00
N VAL A 72 -10.00 -16.02 -8.60
CA VAL A 72 -8.79 -15.41 -8.03
C VAL A 72 -9.23 -14.41 -6.95
N LEU A 73 -8.86 -14.67 -5.70
CA LEU A 73 -9.35 -13.89 -4.58
C LEU A 73 -8.67 -12.52 -4.48
N ARG A 74 -9.43 -11.52 -4.02
CA ARG A 74 -8.91 -10.19 -3.65
C ARG A 74 -8.31 -10.22 -2.24
N ALA A 75 -7.37 -9.32 -1.96
CA ALA A 75 -6.62 -9.26 -0.70
C ALA A 75 -7.47 -9.18 0.57
N ASP A 76 -8.66 -8.58 0.50
CA ASP A 76 -9.62 -8.48 1.61
C ASP A 76 -10.50 -9.74 1.81
N GLN A 77 -10.39 -10.74 0.93
CA GLN A 77 -11.17 -11.99 0.99
C GLN A 77 -10.46 -13.10 1.78
N GLU A 78 -9.59 -12.75 2.74
CA GLU A 78 -8.92 -13.72 3.61
C GLU A 78 -9.93 -14.57 4.40
N GLU A 79 -11.01 -13.95 4.89
CA GLU A 79 -12.05 -14.65 5.66
C GLU A 79 -12.74 -15.74 4.83
N LEU A 80 -13.14 -15.42 3.60
CA LEU A 80 -13.69 -16.36 2.63
C LEU A 80 -12.71 -17.51 2.33
N CYS A 81 -11.44 -17.16 2.07
CA CYS A 81 -10.38 -18.14 1.83
C CYS A 81 -10.28 -19.17 2.97
N ARG A 82 -10.25 -18.70 4.22
CA ARG A 82 -10.17 -19.55 5.42
C ARG A 82 -11.43 -20.40 5.60
N ALA A 83 -12.61 -19.82 5.35
CA ALA A 83 -13.89 -20.53 5.45
C ALA A 83 -13.99 -21.71 4.47
N VAL A 84 -13.47 -21.54 3.25
CA VAL A 84 -13.50 -22.58 2.21
C VAL A 84 -12.42 -23.65 2.41
N ALA A 85 -11.27 -23.28 3.00
CA ALA A 85 -10.17 -24.19 3.27
C ALA A 85 -10.46 -25.26 4.34
N ILE A 86 -11.36 -24.98 5.29
CA ILE A 86 -11.69 -25.91 6.38
C ILE A 86 -12.69 -26.99 5.95
N ARG A 87 -12.65 -28.15 6.61
CA ARG A 87 -13.56 -29.28 6.36
C ARG A 87 -14.88 -29.10 7.15
N LYS A 88 -15.82 -28.34 6.58
CA LYS A 88 -17.19 -28.16 7.10
C LYS A 88 -18.23 -28.09 5.96
N SER A 89 -19.51 -28.23 6.29
CA SER A 89 -20.64 -27.83 5.44
C SER A 89 -20.83 -26.31 5.45
N GLY A 90 -21.61 -25.76 4.52
CA GLY A 90 -21.96 -24.33 4.54
C GLY A 90 -20.76 -23.40 4.34
N LYS A 91 -19.77 -23.81 3.54
CA LYS A 91 -18.51 -23.05 3.36
C LYS A 91 -18.70 -21.65 2.78
N PHE A 92 -19.77 -21.47 2.02
CA PHE A 92 -20.12 -20.25 1.32
C PHE A 92 -21.24 -19.46 2.03
N GLU A 93 -21.72 -19.93 3.19
CA GLU A 93 -22.70 -19.19 3.99
C GLU A 93 -22.12 -17.84 4.41
N GLY A 94 -22.84 -16.76 4.12
CA GLY A 94 -22.41 -15.38 4.41
C GLY A 94 -21.54 -14.73 3.34
N PHE A 95 -21.22 -15.43 2.25
CA PHE A 95 -20.45 -14.87 1.13
C PHE A 95 -21.30 -14.80 -0.14
N GLY A 96 -21.25 -13.65 -0.82
CA GLY A 96 -21.96 -13.44 -2.09
C GLY A 96 -21.34 -14.24 -3.23
N TRP A 97 -22.19 -14.76 -4.11
CA TRP A 97 -21.80 -15.44 -5.34
C TRP A 97 -22.94 -15.40 -6.36
N HIS A 98 -22.59 -15.57 -7.63
CA HIS A 98 -23.53 -15.65 -8.75
C HIS A 98 -23.10 -16.75 -9.72
N HIS A 99 -23.96 -17.11 -10.69
CA HIS A 99 -23.57 -18.06 -11.73
C HIS A 99 -22.85 -17.34 -12.88
N SER A 100 -21.77 -17.94 -13.36
CA SER A 100 -21.16 -17.59 -14.63
C SER A 100 -22.07 -17.98 -15.81
N PRO A 101 -21.77 -17.51 -17.04
CA PRO A 101 -22.46 -17.97 -18.25
C PRO A 101 -22.40 -19.49 -18.45
N ALA A 102 -21.33 -20.16 -17.98
CA ALA A 102 -21.22 -21.62 -18.02
C ALA A 102 -21.94 -22.34 -16.87
N GLY A 103 -22.58 -21.59 -15.95
CA GLY A 103 -23.37 -22.10 -14.83
C GLY A 103 -22.57 -22.41 -13.56
N ASN A 104 -21.27 -22.10 -13.51
CA ASN A 104 -20.45 -22.33 -12.32
C ASN A 104 -20.56 -21.17 -11.33
N PRO A 105 -20.38 -21.39 -10.02
CA PRO A 105 -20.32 -20.32 -9.05
C PRO A 105 -19.14 -19.37 -9.28
N VAL A 106 -19.41 -18.07 -9.28
CA VAL A 106 -18.43 -16.98 -9.29
C VAL A 106 -18.58 -16.24 -7.97
N LEU A 107 -17.48 -16.09 -7.24
CA LEU A 107 -17.47 -15.45 -5.92
C LEU A 107 -17.47 -13.94 -6.09
N ASP A 108 -18.40 -13.27 -5.43
CA ASP A 108 -18.50 -11.81 -5.50
C ASP A 108 -17.23 -11.19 -4.93
N GLY A 109 -16.66 -10.24 -5.68
CA GLY A 109 -15.42 -9.56 -5.29
C GLY A 109 -14.13 -10.27 -5.70
N ALA A 110 -14.18 -11.46 -6.30
CA ALA A 110 -13.01 -12.05 -6.94
C ALA A 110 -12.41 -11.08 -7.99
N VAL A 111 -11.09 -11.05 -8.13
CA VAL A 111 -10.37 -10.15 -9.05
C VAL A 111 -10.56 -10.58 -10.51
N VAL A 112 -10.57 -11.89 -10.75
CA VAL A 112 -10.94 -12.50 -12.03
C VAL A 112 -11.62 -13.84 -11.77
N TRP A 113 -12.42 -14.28 -12.72
CA TRP A 113 -12.94 -15.64 -12.76
C TRP A 113 -12.64 -16.30 -14.11
N ILE A 114 -12.43 -17.62 -14.08
CA ILE A 114 -12.01 -18.41 -15.25
C ILE A 114 -12.82 -19.70 -15.28
N ASP A 115 -13.76 -19.79 -16.21
CA ASP A 115 -14.55 -20.99 -16.43
C ASP A 115 -13.80 -22.02 -17.24
N CYS A 116 -13.84 -23.25 -16.77
CA CYS A 116 -13.07 -24.34 -17.31
C CYS A 116 -13.91 -25.60 -17.49
N VAL A 117 -13.45 -26.45 -18.40
CA VAL A 117 -13.82 -27.86 -18.50
C VAL A 117 -12.57 -28.70 -18.27
N THR A 118 -12.65 -29.72 -17.42
CA THR A 118 -11.55 -30.67 -17.19
C THR A 118 -11.13 -31.32 -18.51
N GLU A 119 -9.90 -31.05 -18.91
CA GLU A 119 -9.24 -31.59 -20.10
C GLU A 119 -8.57 -32.92 -19.75
N GLN A 120 -7.69 -32.90 -18.74
CA GLN A 120 -6.88 -34.05 -18.32
C GLN A 120 -6.67 -34.04 -16.80
N ILE A 121 -6.51 -35.23 -16.22
CA ILE A 121 -6.09 -35.41 -14.83
C ILE A 121 -4.91 -36.37 -14.83
N HIS A 122 -3.77 -35.94 -14.30
CA HIS A 122 -2.57 -36.76 -14.20
C HIS A 122 -2.27 -37.14 -12.74
N ASP A 123 -1.87 -38.38 -12.52
CA ASP A 123 -1.38 -38.83 -11.21
C ASP A 123 -0.01 -38.18 -10.92
N ALA A 124 0.12 -37.51 -9.77
CA ALA A 124 1.36 -36.87 -9.34
C ALA A 124 1.62 -37.08 -7.84
N GLY A 125 1.82 -38.34 -7.44
CA GLY A 125 2.17 -38.67 -6.05
C GLY A 125 0.96 -38.59 -5.13
N ASP A 126 0.98 -37.71 -4.12
CA ASP A 126 -0.14 -37.48 -3.20
C ASP A 126 -1.15 -36.42 -3.69
N HIS A 127 -0.89 -35.83 -4.87
CA HIS A 127 -1.74 -34.87 -5.56
C HIS A 127 -2.12 -35.38 -6.95
N ASP A 128 -3.23 -34.84 -7.48
CA ASP A 128 -3.54 -34.90 -8.90
C ASP A 128 -3.04 -33.60 -9.57
N ILE A 129 -2.71 -33.65 -10.86
CA ILE A 129 -2.57 -32.45 -11.69
C ILE A 129 -3.82 -32.36 -12.56
N VAL A 130 -4.67 -31.38 -12.29
CA VAL A 130 -5.90 -31.16 -13.03
C VAL A 130 -5.64 -30.08 -14.07
N VAL A 131 -5.73 -30.43 -15.34
CA VAL A 131 -5.62 -29.51 -16.48
C VAL A 131 -7.04 -29.16 -16.94
N GLY A 132 -7.36 -27.87 -16.94
CA GLY A 132 -8.62 -27.32 -17.41
C GLY A 132 -8.46 -26.59 -18.73
N ARG A 133 -9.35 -26.86 -19.68
CA ARG A 133 -9.52 -26.03 -20.87
C ARG A 133 -10.41 -24.85 -20.52
N VAL A 134 -9.90 -23.64 -20.74
CA VAL A 134 -10.64 -22.41 -20.51
C VAL A 134 -11.73 -22.28 -21.57
N VAL A 135 -12.96 -22.00 -21.13
CA VAL A 135 -14.11 -21.80 -22.01
C VAL A 135 -14.65 -20.37 -21.95
N ASP A 136 -14.41 -19.68 -20.83
CA ASP A 136 -14.74 -18.26 -20.66
C ASP A 136 -13.89 -17.68 -19.52
N LEU A 137 -13.66 -16.37 -19.52
CA LEU A 137 -12.94 -15.66 -18.45
C LEU A 137 -13.25 -14.17 -18.51
N GLU A 138 -13.31 -13.52 -17.35
CA GLU A 138 -13.56 -12.08 -17.29
C GLU A 138 -12.92 -11.44 -16.05
N PHE A 139 -12.71 -10.14 -16.12
CA PHE A 139 -12.39 -9.35 -14.94
C PHE A 139 -13.56 -9.33 -13.95
N GLY A 140 -13.23 -9.46 -12.67
CA GLY A 140 -14.18 -9.29 -11.58
C GLY A 140 -14.07 -7.89 -10.98
N ALA A 141 -14.05 -7.81 -9.66
CA ALA A 141 -13.94 -6.55 -8.95
C ALA A 141 -12.50 -6.01 -8.97
N PRO A 142 -12.30 -4.67 -9.01
CA PRO A 142 -10.98 -4.08 -8.90
C PRO A 142 -10.36 -4.40 -7.52
N GLY A 143 -9.04 -4.53 -7.49
CA GLY A 143 -8.26 -4.72 -6.27
C GLY A 143 -7.03 -5.60 -6.47
N GLN A 144 -6.15 -5.63 -5.47
CA GLN A 144 -4.96 -6.48 -5.49
C GLN A 144 -5.32 -7.92 -5.13
N PRO A 145 -4.67 -8.93 -5.74
CA PRO A 145 -4.93 -10.34 -5.44
C PRO A 145 -4.42 -10.71 -4.04
N LEU A 146 -5.11 -11.66 -3.41
CA LEU A 146 -4.65 -12.31 -2.20
C LEU A 146 -3.45 -13.21 -2.52
N LEU A 147 -2.37 -13.04 -1.76
CA LEU A 147 -1.16 -13.83 -1.84
C LEU A 147 -0.99 -14.70 -0.60
N PHE A 148 -0.31 -15.84 -0.78
CA PHE A 148 0.14 -16.71 0.30
C PHE A 148 1.66 -16.84 0.27
N PHE A 149 2.31 -16.52 1.38
CA PHE A 149 3.77 -16.54 1.51
C PHE A 149 4.18 -16.95 2.92
N ARG A 150 5.08 -17.94 3.03
CA ARG A 150 5.63 -18.44 4.31
C ARG A 150 4.57 -18.77 5.39
N GLY A 151 3.39 -19.26 4.97
CA GLY A 151 2.31 -19.63 5.90
C GLY A 151 1.35 -18.49 6.26
N GLY A 152 1.58 -17.27 5.77
CA GLY A 152 0.74 -16.10 5.98
C GLY A 152 0.05 -15.62 4.70
N TYR A 153 -1.01 -14.83 4.88
CA TYR A 153 -1.68 -14.11 3.81
C TYR A 153 -1.11 -12.69 3.68
N GLY A 154 -1.19 -12.14 2.47
CA GLY A 154 -0.81 -10.77 2.17
C GLY A 154 -1.35 -10.31 0.82
N SER A 155 -0.90 -9.16 0.36
CA SER A 155 -1.22 -8.62 -0.97
C SER A 155 0.06 -8.34 -1.76
N PHE A 156 -0.10 -8.17 -3.07
CA PHE A 156 0.98 -7.67 -3.90
C PHE A 156 1.13 -6.15 -3.72
N THR A 157 2.34 -5.70 -3.40
CA THR A 157 2.73 -4.29 -3.42
C THR A 157 3.78 -4.10 -4.50
N PRO A 158 3.46 -3.46 -5.64
CA PRO A 158 4.41 -3.27 -6.72
C PRO A 158 5.57 -2.36 -6.30
N SER A 159 6.79 -2.74 -6.67
CA SER A 159 7.99 -1.91 -6.41
C SER A 159 8.17 -0.75 -7.40
N SER A 160 7.28 -0.59 -8.39
CA SER A 160 7.41 0.40 -9.47
C SER A 160 6.08 1.09 -9.81
N LEU A 161 6.18 2.38 -10.15
CA LEU A 161 5.11 3.32 -10.51
C LEU A 161 4.23 2.90 -11.71
N ALA A 162 4.66 1.93 -12.52
CA ALA A 162 4.07 1.64 -13.82
C ALA A 162 2.93 0.60 -13.81
N ALA A 163 2.68 -0.10 -12.70
CA ALA A 163 1.68 -1.15 -12.65
C ALA A 163 0.79 -1.03 -11.40
N GLY A 164 -0.25 -0.19 -11.47
CA GLY A 164 -1.48 -0.43 -10.71
C GLY A 164 -1.98 0.63 -9.73
N ASP A 165 -1.28 1.74 -9.48
CA ASP A 165 -1.79 2.78 -8.57
C ASP A 165 -2.66 3.80 -9.32
N SER A 166 -3.95 3.49 -9.53
CA SER A 166 -4.93 4.51 -9.96
C SER A 166 -4.94 5.73 -9.05
N ASP A 167 -4.69 5.49 -7.76
CA ASP A 167 -4.62 6.52 -6.73
C ASP A 167 -3.43 7.45 -6.99
N LEU A 168 -2.25 6.92 -7.32
CA LEU A 168 -1.08 7.75 -7.61
C LEU A 168 -1.24 8.54 -8.92
N LEU A 169 -1.83 7.96 -9.96
CA LEU A 169 -2.14 8.71 -11.20
C LEU A 169 -3.09 9.89 -10.92
N THR A 170 -4.05 9.69 -10.01
CA THR A 170 -4.94 10.76 -9.53
C THR A 170 -4.12 11.84 -8.83
N HIS A 171 -3.27 11.47 -7.85
CA HIS A 171 -2.40 12.43 -7.16
C HIS A 171 -1.46 13.19 -8.11
N LEU A 172 -0.84 12.51 -9.08
CA LEU A 172 0.04 13.14 -10.07
C LEU A 172 -0.71 14.18 -10.91
N THR A 173 -1.94 13.88 -11.31
CA THR A 173 -2.79 14.83 -12.05
C THR A 173 -3.10 16.06 -11.20
N LEU A 174 -3.44 15.87 -9.91
CA LEU A 174 -3.71 16.97 -8.98
C LEU A 174 -2.47 17.80 -8.67
N ILE A 175 -1.30 17.17 -8.57
CA ILE A 175 -0.02 17.83 -8.28
C ILE A 175 0.47 18.63 -9.48
N ASP A 176 0.23 18.17 -10.70
CA ASP A 176 0.60 18.94 -11.90
C ASP A 176 -0.12 20.29 -11.97
N LEU A 177 -1.37 20.36 -11.46
CA LEU A 177 -2.11 21.62 -11.31
C LEU A 177 -1.47 22.57 -10.28
N ALA A 178 -0.71 22.05 -9.32
CA ALA A 178 -0.02 22.86 -8.32
C ALA A 178 1.42 23.25 -8.70
N ARG A 179 1.94 22.71 -9.81
CA ARG A 179 3.30 22.97 -10.27
C ARG A 179 3.66 24.47 -10.35
N PRO A 180 2.81 25.38 -10.87
CA PRO A 180 3.13 26.80 -10.92
C PRO A 180 3.35 27.42 -9.53
N PHE A 181 2.59 26.97 -8.52
CA PHE A 181 2.72 27.48 -7.15
C PHE A 181 4.00 26.95 -6.48
N MET A 182 4.35 25.68 -6.75
CA MET A 182 5.60 25.08 -6.29
C MET A 182 6.81 25.81 -6.87
N GLU A 183 6.83 26.07 -8.18
CA GLU A 183 7.91 26.77 -8.88
C GLU A 183 8.04 28.22 -8.41
N SER A 184 6.91 28.92 -8.23
CA SER A 184 6.90 30.28 -7.71
C SER A 184 7.45 30.36 -6.29
N LEU A 185 7.06 29.43 -5.41
CA LEU A 185 7.55 29.39 -4.03
C LEU A 185 9.04 29.03 -3.96
N ALA A 186 9.46 28.01 -4.71
CA ALA A 186 10.85 27.57 -4.80
C ALA A 186 11.77 28.70 -5.30
N SER A 187 11.33 29.43 -6.34
CA SER A 187 12.06 30.59 -6.87
C SER A 187 12.15 31.72 -5.84
N ARG A 188 11.04 32.06 -5.17
CA ARG A 188 10.98 33.15 -4.20
C ARG A 188 11.86 32.92 -2.96
N LEU A 189 11.91 31.67 -2.48
CA LEU A 189 12.67 31.31 -1.28
C LEU A 189 14.07 30.76 -1.58
N HIS A 190 14.41 30.61 -2.86
CA HIS A 190 15.66 29.97 -3.30
C HIS A 190 15.87 28.62 -2.59
N SER A 191 14.83 27.81 -2.54
CA SER A 191 14.83 26.49 -1.90
C SER A 191 14.00 25.49 -2.68
N GLU A 192 14.10 24.22 -2.32
CA GLU A 192 13.31 23.17 -2.93
C GLU A 192 11.91 23.08 -2.30
N VAL A 193 10.91 22.84 -3.15
CA VAL A 193 9.54 22.52 -2.76
C VAL A 193 9.19 21.16 -3.35
N THR A 194 8.78 20.22 -2.51
CA THR A 194 8.34 18.88 -2.95
C THR A 194 6.86 18.68 -2.67
N ALA A 195 6.19 17.90 -3.52
CA ALA A 195 4.82 17.43 -3.27
C ALA A 195 4.85 15.95 -2.87
N ILE A 196 4.19 15.63 -1.76
CA ILE A 196 4.15 14.27 -1.20
C ILE A 196 2.71 13.84 -1.05
N ALA A 197 2.34 12.72 -1.67
CA ALA A 197 1.01 12.10 -1.57
C ALA A 197 1.05 10.90 -0.63
N LEU A 198 -0.09 10.57 -0.02
CA LEU A 198 -0.28 9.32 0.72
C LEU A 198 -1.00 8.33 -0.20
N VAL A 199 -0.36 7.22 -0.54
CA VAL A 199 -0.89 6.17 -1.40
C VAL A 199 -0.86 4.86 -0.63
N GLY A 200 -2.03 4.34 -0.26
CA GLY A 200 -2.13 3.22 0.68
C GLY A 200 -1.51 3.57 2.03
N ASP A 201 -0.50 2.81 2.43
CA ASP A 201 0.30 2.99 3.65
C ASP A 201 1.68 3.61 3.38
N GLU A 202 1.87 4.27 2.24
CA GLU A 202 3.13 4.87 1.84
C GLU A 202 3.00 6.36 1.49
N LEU A 203 4.00 7.14 1.90
CA LEU A 203 4.23 8.49 1.42
C LEU A 203 5.08 8.44 0.16
N VAL A 204 4.53 8.97 -0.93
CA VAL A 204 5.18 9.00 -2.25
C VAL A 204 5.56 10.43 -2.59
N LEU A 205 6.85 10.67 -2.80
CA LEU A 205 7.34 11.98 -3.23
C LEU A 205 7.12 12.12 -4.74
N ALA A 206 6.07 12.82 -5.12
CA ALA A 206 5.50 12.78 -6.47
C ALA A 206 6.00 13.91 -7.38
N ALA A 207 6.46 15.04 -6.82
CA ALA A 207 7.07 16.12 -7.58
C ALA A 207 8.08 16.92 -6.76
N ALA A 208 8.98 17.60 -7.45
CA ALA A 208 9.94 18.54 -6.87
C ALA A 208 10.08 19.78 -7.80
N ALA A 209 10.29 20.94 -7.20
CA ALA A 209 10.61 22.19 -7.87
C ALA A 209 11.73 22.91 -7.12
N GLY A 210 12.71 23.48 -7.83
CA GLY A 210 13.89 24.10 -7.23
C GLY A 210 14.98 23.10 -6.86
N ARG A 211 15.91 23.52 -6.00
CA ARG A 211 17.03 22.69 -5.49
C ARG A 211 17.28 23.05 -4.03
N THR A 212 17.78 22.10 -3.26
CA THR A 212 18.25 22.32 -1.90
C THR A 212 19.65 21.73 -1.71
N ASP A 213 20.42 22.33 -0.81
CA ASP A 213 21.80 21.95 -0.52
C ASP A 213 21.89 20.90 0.62
N ILE A 214 20.75 20.61 1.28
CA ILE A 214 20.66 19.69 2.42
C ILE A 214 20.13 18.30 2.07
N ALA A 215 19.71 18.08 0.81
CA ALA A 215 19.21 16.78 0.36
C ALA A 215 20.36 15.81 0.10
N VAL A 216 20.15 14.54 0.50
CA VAL A 216 21.17 13.49 0.34
C VAL A 216 21.22 12.93 -1.10
N ALA A 217 20.11 13.03 -1.84
CA ALA A 217 19.98 12.48 -3.19
C ALA A 217 19.65 13.56 -4.24
N PRO A 218 20.21 13.46 -5.47
CA PRO A 218 20.01 14.46 -6.53
C PRO A 218 18.59 14.45 -7.14
N THR A 219 17.82 13.38 -6.96
CA THR A 219 16.40 13.32 -7.35
C THR A 219 15.65 12.41 -6.37
N ARG A 220 14.56 12.93 -5.82
CA ARG A 220 13.74 12.22 -4.81
C ARG A 220 12.36 11.85 -5.33
N VAL A 221 12.01 12.29 -6.55
CA VAL A 221 10.74 11.95 -7.18
C VAL A 221 10.66 10.44 -7.39
N GLY A 222 9.55 9.84 -6.97
CA GLY A 222 9.32 8.39 -6.97
C GLY A 222 9.76 7.68 -5.68
N GLN A 223 10.41 8.38 -4.75
CA GLN A 223 10.78 7.80 -3.45
C GLN A 223 9.54 7.49 -2.63
N ARG A 224 9.50 6.28 -2.06
CA ARG A 224 8.43 5.79 -1.18
C ARG A 224 8.96 5.64 0.24
N LEU A 225 8.17 6.10 1.20
CA LEU A 225 8.44 6.03 2.63
C LEU A 225 7.22 5.43 3.33
N PRO A 226 7.38 4.59 4.37
CA PRO A 226 6.24 4.09 5.12
C PRO A 226 5.51 5.25 5.80
N PHE A 227 4.17 5.20 5.80
CA PHE A 227 3.33 6.15 6.50
C PHE A 227 3.35 5.90 8.01
N MET A 228 4.29 6.52 8.69
CA MET A 228 4.47 6.40 10.14
C MET A 228 5.14 7.63 10.75
N ALA A 229 5.02 7.79 12.07
CA ALA A 229 5.64 8.89 12.78
C ALA A 229 7.19 8.91 12.62
N PRO A 230 7.81 10.10 12.48
CA PRO A 230 7.20 11.43 12.64
C PRO A 230 6.74 12.11 11.34
N ILE A 231 6.88 11.49 10.17
CA ILE A 231 6.54 12.10 8.87
C ILE A 231 5.06 11.89 8.52
N GLY A 232 4.52 12.65 7.58
CA GLY A 232 3.10 12.51 7.17
C GLY A 232 2.09 13.05 8.19
N SER A 233 2.55 13.79 9.20
CA SER A 233 1.71 14.38 10.24
C SER A 233 0.61 15.32 9.71
N CYS A 234 0.79 15.95 8.53
CA CYS A 234 -0.29 16.69 7.87
C CYS A 234 -1.49 15.80 7.52
N PHE A 235 -1.28 14.58 7.00
CA PHE A 235 -2.40 13.68 6.69
C PHE A 235 -3.17 13.30 7.96
N VAL A 236 -2.46 13.01 9.05
CA VAL A 236 -3.03 12.62 10.34
C VAL A 236 -3.78 13.77 11.02
N ALA A 237 -3.27 14.99 10.86
CA ALA A 237 -3.85 16.21 11.41
C ALA A 237 -5.22 16.53 10.79
N TRP A 238 -5.57 16.08 9.59
CA TRP A 238 -6.93 16.22 9.07
C TRP A 238 -7.61 14.89 8.74
N GLY A 239 -6.96 13.78 9.09
CA GLY A 239 -7.49 12.43 8.93
C GLY A 239 -8.36 11.96 10.10
N ASP A 240 -9.02 10.84 9.85
CA ASP A 240 -9.83 10.11 10.83
C ASP A 240 -8.98 9.33 11.85
N GLU A 241 -9.63 8.70 12.82
CA GLU A 241 -8.95 7.96 13.89
C GLU A 241 -8.26 6.69 13.39
N ALA A 242 -8.73 6.11 12.28
CA ALA A 242 -8.10 4.95 11.66
C ALA A 242 -6.72 5.35 11.11
N LEU A 243 -6.63 6.48 10.42
CA LEU A 243 -5.38 7.01 9.90
C LEU A 243 -4.40 7.37 11.02
N ARG A 244 -4.89 7.92 12.15
CA ARG A 244 -4.03 8.19 13.32
C ARG A 244 -3.48 6.91 13.94
N SER A 245 -4.35 5.90 14.07
CA SER A 245 -3.96 4.60 14.60
C SER A 245 -2.90 3.93 13.72
N ALA A 246 -3.08 3.95 12.40
CA ALA A 246 -2.13 3.42 11.42
C ALA A 246 -0.77 4.15 11.49
N TRP A 247 -0.77 5.48 11.59
CA TRP A 247 0.43 6.29 11.68
C TRP A 247 1.27 6.03 12.95
N MET A 248 0.59 5.74 14.07
CA MET A 248 1.23 5.52 15.36
C MET A 248 1.64 4.07 15.63
N ALA A 249 0.90 3.09 15.11
CA ALA A 249 1.10 1.68 15.42
C ALA A 249 2.56 1.19 15.22
N PRO A 250 3.28 1.59 14.15
CA PRO A 250 4.66 1.13 13.92
C PRO A 250 5.68 1.61 14.95
N VAL A 251 5.41 2.72 15.66
CA VAL A 251 6.32 3.29 16.67
C VAL A 251 5.88 3.01 18.11
N ALA A 252 4.63 2.60 18.33
CA ALA A 252 4.01 2.52 19.66
C ALA A 252 4.81 1.70 20.69
N HIS A 253 5.42 0.59 20.26
CA HIS A 253 6.20 -0.30 21.12
C HIS A 253 7.68 0.10 21.23
N ALA A 254 8.13 1.06 20.43
CA ALA A 254 9.53 1.43 20.31
C ALA A 254 9.89 2.73 21.06
N VAL A 255 8.88 3.43 21.59
CA VAL A 255 9.03 4.71 22.29
C VAL A 255 8.56 4.61 23.74
N GLY A 256 9.12 5.44 24.62
CA GLY A 256 8.68 5.53 26.01
C GLY A 256 7.31 6.20 26.15
N ALA A 257 6.71 6.12 27.36
CA ALA A 257 5.39 6.69 27.63
C ALA A 257 5.29 8.19 27.34
N ASP A 258 6.33 8.96 27.66
CA ASP A 258 6.36 10.42 27.44
C ASP A 258 6.43 10.77 25.95
N GLN A 259 7.30 10.08 25.18
CA GLN A 259 7.39 10.24 23.73
C GLN A 259 6.09 9.82 23.04
N PHE A 260 5.46 8.73 23.50
CA PHE A 260 4.15 8.30 23.00
C PHE A 260 3.07 9.36 23.25
N ALA A 261 3.05 9.95 24.44
CA ALA A 261 2.13 11.04 24.79
C ALA A 261 2.39 12.30 23.96
N ALA A 262 3.65 12.64 23.68
CA ALA A 262 4.03 13.74 22.80
C ALA A 262 3.55 13.50 21.36
N LEU A 263 3.76 12.29 20.82
CA LEU A 263 3.30 11.90 19.49
C LEU A 263 1.79 12.01 19.33
N ARG A 264 1.01 11.64 20.36
CA ARG A 264 -0.45 11.80 20.34
C ARG A 264 -0.90 13.26 20.18
N ARG A 265 -0.10 14.24 20.60
CA ARG A 265 -0.42 15.67 20.50
C ARG A 265 0.00 16.29 19.16
N VAL A 266 0.85 15.61 18.39
CA VAL A 266 1.36 16.14 17.10
C VAL A 266 0.24 16.55 16.14
N PRO A 267 -0.83 15.76 15.92
CA PRO A 267 -1.92 16.18 15.03
C PRO A 267 -2.58 17.51 15.44
N ASP A 268 -2.76 17.72 16.75
CA ASP A 268 -3.35 18.95 17.28
C ASP A 268 -2.41 20.15 17.13
N LEU A 269 -1.10 19.95 17.38
CA LEU A 269 -0.07 20.98 17.16
C LEU A 269 0.05 21.37 15.69
N VAL A 270 -0.12 20.42 14.77
CA VAL A 270 -0.11 20.68 13.32
C VAL A 270 -1.38 21.41 12.91
N ARG A 271 -2.56 21.06 13.45
CA ARG A 271 -3.81 21.80 13.21
C ARG A 271 -3.75 23.25 13.68
N GLU A 272 -3.25 23.46 14.90
CA GLU A 272 -3.16 24.80 15.51
C GLU A 272 -2.30 25.74 14.66
N ARG A 273 -1.20 25.23 14.10
CA ARG A 273 -0.29 26.01 13.25
C ARG A 273 -0.70 26.06 11.79
N GLY A 274 -1.45 25.05 11.32
CA GLY A 274 -1.74 24.81 9.90
C GLY A 274 -0.63 24.09 9.14
N TYR A 275 0.54 23.86 9.76
CA TYR A 275 1.70 23.23 9.11
C TYR A 275 2.49 22.33 10.07
N ALA A 276 3.20 21.37 9.51
CA ALA A 276 4.21 20.57 10.19
C ALA A 276 5.60 21.17 10.03
N ILE A 277 6.48 20.98 11.03
CA ILE A 277 7.86 21.47 11.02
C ILE A 277 8.83 20.34 11.37
N ALA A 278 9.99 20.34 10.74
CA ALA A 278 11.15 19.55 11.12
C ALA A 278 12.36 20.46 11.31
N THR A 279 13.12 20.24 12.37
CA THR A 279 14.34 20.96 12.72
C THR A 279 15.50 20.00 12.96
N GLY A 280 16.72 20.47 12.74
CA GLY A 280 17.94 19.68 12.84
C GLY A 280 18.18 18.84 11.58
N HIS A 281 19.42 18.85 11.09
CA HIS A 281 19.75 18.19 9.83
C HIS A 281 20.12 16.71 9.99
N ASP A 282 20.87 16.35 11.03
CA ASP A 282 21.55 15.04 11.14
C ASP A 282 20.59 13.84 11.14
N ALA A 283 19.64 13.80 12.07
CA ALA A 283 18.71 12.67 12.19
C ALA A 283 17.82 12.54 10.95
N GLY A 284 17.39 13.67 10.38
CA GLY A 284 16.62 13.69 9.16
C GLY A 284 17.42 13.24 7.93
N ALA A 285 18.69 13.65 7.81
CA ALA A 285 19.56 13.25 6.72
C ALA A 285 19.90 11.75 6.81
N HIS A 286 20.05 11.22 8.02
CA HIS A 286 20.19 9.78 8.24
C HIS A 286 18.94 9.01 7.75
N LEU A 287 17.74 9.45 8.14
CA LEU A 287 16.48 8.88 7.66
C LEU A 287 16.38 8.89 6.12
N GLU A 288 16.69 10.02 5.51
CA GLU A 288 16.65 10.19 4.05
C GLU A 288 17.65 9.28 3.33
N SER A 289 18.87 9.15 3.86
CA SER A 289 19.92 8.27 3.34
C SER A 289 19.49 6.80 3.37
N VAL A 290 18.97 6.34 4.51
CA VAL A 290 18.49 4.96 4.68
C VAL A 290 17.32 4.68 3.73
N ALA A 291 16.38 5.60 3.62
CA ALA A 291 15.26 5.47 2.70
C ALA A 291 15.69 5.44 1.23
N THR A 292 16.63 6.30 0.82
CA THR A 292 17.15 6.33 -0.55
C THR A 292 17.77 4.98 -0.94
N ARG A 293 18.56 4.38 -0.04
CA ARG A 293 19.20 3.08 -0.27
C ARG A 293 18.19 1.94 -0.38
N ILE A 294 17.15 1.93 0.45
CA ILE A 294 16.07 0.94 0.36
C ILE A 294 15.32 1.07 -0.97
N ASN A 295 14.98 2.29 -1.38
CA ASN A 295 14.31 2.54 -2.66
C ASN A 295 15.20 2.15 -3.86
N ALA A 296 16.52 2.23 -3.72
CA ALA A 296 17.48 1.74 -4.71
C ALA A 296 17.69 0.21 -4.67
N GLY A 297 16.99 -0.52 -3.80
CA GLY A 297 17.10 -1.97 -3.68
C GLY A 297 18.40 -2.45 -3.03
N ASP A 298 19.06 -1.62 -2.21
CA ASP A 298 20.31 -1.99 -1.53
C ASP A 298 20.06 -3.12 -0.52
N PRO A 299 20.63 -4.34 -0.73
CA PRO A 299 20.39 -5.48 0.14
C PRO A 299 21.06 -5.34 1.52
N GLN A 300 21.94 -4.35 1.70
CA GLN A 300 22.60 -4.09 2.99
C GLN A 300 21.75 -3.27 3.95
N VAL A 301 20.61 -2.73 3.50
CA VAL A 301 19.72 -1.93 4.34
C VAL A 301 18.41 -2.67 4.54
N SER A 302 17.99 -2.78 5.80
CA SER A 302 16.76 -3.48 6.17
C SER A 302 15.64 -2.52 6.52
N ALA A 303 14.40 -3.00 6.45
CA ALA A 303 13.24 -2.29 6.99
C ALA A 303 13.40 -1.94 8.49
N THR A 304 14.15 -2.74 9.25
CA THR A 304 14.49 -2.46 10.65
C THR A 304 15.38 -1.23 10.78
N ALA A 305 16.38 -1.07 9.91
CA ALA A 305 17.25 0.11 9.90
C ALA A 305 16.45 1.38 9.58
N LEU A 306 15.51 1.29 8.63
CA LEU A 306 14.58 2.39 8.33
C LEU A 306 13.75 2.77 9.55
N ARG A 307 13.14 1.79 10.22
CA ARG A 307 12.35 2.02 11.45
C ARG A 307 13.18 2.66 12.56
N GLN A 308 14.43 2.25 12.75
CA GLN A 308 15.33 2.88 13.72
C GLN A 308 15.64 4.33 13.38
N ALA A 309 15.88 4.64 12.10
CA ALA A 309 16.09 6.02 11.65
C ALA A 309 14.85 6.89 11.88
N PHE A 310 13.64 6.33 11.71
CA PHE A 310 12.38 7.01 12.06
C PHE A 310 12.31 7.37 13.54
N ILE A 311 12.62 6.43 14.42
CA ILE A 311 12.59 6.62 15.87
C ILE A 311 13.62 7.69 16.30
N GLN A 312 14.83 7.67 15.73
CA GLN A 312 15.86 8.66 16.02
C GLN A 312 15.50 10.07 15.54
N ALA A 313 14.64 10.18 14.52
CA ALA A 313 14.19 11.47 14.00
C ALA A 313 13.07 12.11 14.82
N LEU A 314 12.40 11.39 15.72
CA LEU A 314 11.19 11.86 16.43
C LEU A 314 11.37 13.23 17.11
N ASP A 315 12.49 13.43 17.80
CA ASP A 315 12.75 14.65 18.57
C ASP A 315 13.02 15.87 17.68
N GLY A 316 13.21 15.69 16.37
CA GLY A 316 13.37 16.78 15.42
C GLY A 316 12.07 17.27 14.78
N TYR A 317 10.94 16.60 15.01
CA TYR A 317 9.70 16.85 14.26
C TYR A 317 8.57 17.30 15.17
N ASN A 318 7.91 18.40 14.78
CA ASN A 318 6.72 18.95 15.45
C ASN A 318 6.88 19.18 16.96
N GLN A 319 8.11 19.41 17.41
CA GLN A 319 8.35 19.82 18.79
C GLN A 319 7.87 21.26 19.02
N PRO A 320 7.37 21.57 20.23
CA PRO A 320 7.08 22.95 20.63
C PRO A 320 8.29 23.85 20.37
N GLN A 321 8.07 24.97 19.69
CA GLN A 321 9.14 25.92 19.36
C GLN A 321 9.36 26.89 20.53
N GLU A 322 10.62 27.09 20.92
CA GLU A 322 10.99 28.11 21.90
C GLU A 322 10.95 29.51 21.23
N PRO A 323 10.31 30.54 21.82
CA PRO A 323 10.03 31.82 21.16
C PRO A 323 11.25 32.59 20.64
N ASP A 324 12.41 32.43 21.29
CA ASP A 324 13.62 33.22 21.04
C ASP A 324 14.81 32.37 20.55
N ARG A 325 14.60 31.07 20.32
CA ARG A 325 15.68 30.14 19.94
C ARG A 325 15.74 30.00 18.43
N GLU A 326 16.88 30.31 17.86
CA GLU A 326 17.14 30.00 16.46
C GLU A 326 17.22 28.49 16.25
N VAL A 327 16.75 28.03 15.10
CA VAL A 327 16.70 26.61 14.75
C VAL A 327 17.35 26.37 13.40
N GLU A 328 17.97 25.22 13.25
CA GLU A 328 18.28 24.68 11.93
C GLU A 328 16.99 24.15 11.31
N LEU A 329 16.38 24.92 10.43
CA LEU A 329 15.15 24.50 9.76
C LEU A 329 15.48 23.39 8.76
N ARG A 330 14.85 22.22 8.91
CA ARG A 330 14.98 21.12 7.95
C ARG A 330 13.86 21.18 6.91
N SER A 331 12.62 21.31 7.35
CA SER A 331 11.49 21.46 6.44
C SER A 331 10.22 22.02 7.12
N LEU A 332 9.35 22.59 6.29
CA LEU A 332 7.98 22.96 6.62
C LEU A 332 7.05 22.23 5.67
N SER A 333 5.95 21.66 6.16
CA SER A 333 4.97 20.96 5.32
C SER A 333 3.55 21.47 5.57
N ALA A 334 2.81 21.80 4.50
CA ALA A 334 1.44 22.27 4.57
C ALA A 334 0.49 21.36 3.77
N PRO A 335 -0.73 21.10 4.28
CA PRO A 335 -1.72 20.28 3.57
C PRO A 335 -2.29 21.03 2.37
N VAL A 336 -2.53 20.30 1.29
CA VAL A 336 -3.37 20.73 0.16
C VAL A 336 -4.66 19.92 0.23
N PHE A 337 -5.79 20.63 0.27
CA PHE A 337 -7.10 20.04 0.50
C PHE A 337 -7.85 19.76 -0.80
N ALA A 338 -8.46 18.59 -0.88
CA ALA A 338 -9.47 18.26 -1.88
C ALA A 338 -10.83 18.89 -1.51
N ALA A 339 -11.82 18.71 -2.40
CA ALA A 339 -13.13 19.36 -2.30
C ALA A 339 -13.98 18.89 -1.11
N ASP A 340 -13.75 17.67 -0.66
CA ASP A 340 -14.35 17.04 0.52
C ASP A 340 -13.53 17.29 1.81
N HIS A 341 -12.56 18.20 1.75
CA HIS A 341 -11.69 18.60 2.85
C HIS A 341 -10.69 17.54 3.36
N HIS A 342 -10.49 16.42 2.65
CA HIS A 342 -9.35 15.54 2.94
C HIS A 342 -8.03 16.14 2.39
N VAL A 343 -6.90 15.71 2.95
CA VAL A 343 -5.57 16.12 2.47
C VAL A 343 -5.21 15.32 1.22
N ALA A 344 -5.29 15.94 0.05
CA ALA A 344 -4.97 15.31 -1.22
C ALA A 344 -3.46 15.01 -1.34
N TYR A 345 -2.63 15.93 -0.88
CA TYR A 345 -1.17 15.81 -0.76
C TYR A 345 -0.66 16.93 0.15
N MET A 346 0.61 16.89 0.52
CA MET A 346 1.27 17.99 1.23
C MET A 346 2.37 18.61 0.37
N LEU A 347 2.51 19.94 0.47
CA LEU A 347 3.67 20.66 -0.05
C LEU A 347 4.70 20.77 1.07
N THR A 348 5.95 20.43 0.78
CA THR A 348 7.06 20.50 1.72
C THR A 348 8.12 21.46 1.19
N LEU A 349 8.31 22.57 1.89
CA LEU A 349 9.43 23.49 1.70
C LEU A 349 10.64 22.96 2.47
N TRP A 350 11.76 22.79 1.80
CA TRP A 350 13.01 22.39 2.43
C TRP A 350 13.75 23.59 2.99
N GLY A 351 14.38 23.40 4.15
CA GLY A 351 15.26 24.40 4.73
C GLY A 351 16.59 24.50 3.98
N ARG A 352 17.45 25.37 4.50
CA ARG A 352 18.79 25.61 3.98
C ARG A 352 19.79 25.49 5.12
N THR A 353 21.07 25.37 4.78
CA THR A 353 22.14 25.40 5.77
C THR A 353 22.13 26.72 6.54
N GLY A 354 22.35 26.62 7.86
CA GLY A 354 22.32 27.77 8.76
C GLY A 354 21.12 27.77 9.71
N TYR A 355 21.15 28.73 10.63
CA TYR A 355 20.11 28.95 11.63
C TYR A 355 19.13 29.99 11.12
N VAL A 356 17.85 29.79 11.43
CA VAL A 356 16.79 30.76 11.16
C VAL A 356 16.08 31.14 12.46
N THR A 357 15.67 32.39 12.52
CA THR A 357 14.91 32.93 13.64
C THR A 357 13.47 32.40 13.62
N PRO A 358 12.78 32.36 14.77
CA PRO A 358 11.35 32.01 14.82
C PRO A 358 10.46 32.92 13.95
N ALA A 359 10.87 34.17 13.71
CA ALA A 359 10.17 35.07 12.80
C ALA A 359 10.29 34.62 11.34
N GLU A 360 11.49 34.29 10.89
CA GLU A 360 11.73 33.77 9.53
C GLU A 360 11.01 32.44 9.29
N VAL A 361 10.95 31.55 10.28
CA VAL A 361 10.16 30.31 10.21
C VAL A 361 8.68 30.62 9.97
N ARG A 362 8.12 31.60 10.69
CA ARG A 362 6.71 32.00 10.50
C ARG A 362 6.47 32.63 9.14
N ASP A 363 7.38 33.48 8.66
CA ASP A 363 7.26 34.12 7.35
C ASP A 363 7.32 33.07 6.22
N GLN A 364 8.25 32.11 6.31
CA GLN A 364 8.34 31.00 5.36
C GLN A 364 7.11 30.08 5.42
N ALA A 365 6.60 29.80 6.63
CA ALA A 365 5.39 29.01 6.80
C ALA A 365 4.15 29.70 6.21
N ALA A 366 4.02 31.02 6.39
CA ALA A 366 2.92 31.80 5.79
C ALA A 366 2.94 31.69 4.26
N LEU A 367 4.12 31.82 3.64
CA LEU A 367 4.27 31.67 2.19
C LEU A 367 3.96 30.25 1.69
N LEU A 368 4.35 29.23 2.46
CA LEU A 368 4.01 27.84 2.17
C LEU A 368 2.50 27.60 2.26
N LEU A 369 1.85 28.13 3.30
CA LEU A 369 0.40 28.03 3.49
C LEU A 369 -0.37 28.73 2.37
N ASP A 370 0.08 29.91 1.92
CA ASP A 370 -0.51 30.62 0.79
C ASP A 370 -0.43 29.80 -0.50
N ALA A 371 0.73 29.17 -0.76
CA ALA A 371 0.92 28.28 -1.91
C ALA A 371 0.03 27.03 -1.81
N ALA A 372 -0.07 26.42 -0.63
CA ALA A 372 -0.92 25.25 -0.40
C ALA A 372 -2.42 25.58 -0.53
N ALA A 373 -2.85 26.76 -0.07
CA ALA A 373 -4.20 27.25 -0.25
C ALA A 373 -4.52 27.55 -1.73
N ALA A 374 -3.57 28.09 -2.49
CA ALA A 374 -3.71 28.30 -3.92
C ALA A 374 -3.81 26.97 -4.69
N ALA A 375 -2.97 25.99 -4.34
CA ALA A 375 -3.05 24.63 -4.85
C ALA A 375 -4.40 23.98 -4.54
N SER A 376 -4.90 24.13 -3.30
CA SER A 376 -6.20 23.60 -2.88
C SER A 376 -7.33 24.18 -3.74
N ARG A 377 -7.31 25.48 -4.01
CA ARG A 377 -8.28 26.10 -4.94
C ARG A 377 -8.17 25.56 -6.36
N ALA A 378 -6.95 25.37 -6.86
CA ALA A 378 -6.74 24.87 -8.22
C ALA A 378 -7.26 23.45 -8.44
N ILE A 379 -7.22 22.59 -7.42
CA ILE A 379 -7.70 21.20 -7.51
C ILE A 379 -9.18 21.01 -7.16
N THR A 380 -9.85 22.04 -6.63
CA THR A 380 -11.26 21.98 -6.19
C THR A 380 -12.24 22.66 -7.13
N VAL A 381 -11.77 23.47 -8.09
CA VAL A 381 -12.62 24.08 -9.10
C VAL A 381 -13.19 22.99 -10.03
N PRO A 382 -14.52 22.86 -10.16
CA PRO A 382 -15.13 21.93 -11.12
C PRO A 382 -14.67 22.30 -12.53
N ARG A 383 -14.17 21.32 -13.29
CA ARG A 383 -13.83 21.48 -14.70
C ARG A 383 -14.97 21.04 -15.60
#